data_AF-A0A7R9VQV4-F1
#
_entry.id   AF-A0A7R9VQV4-F1
#
_cell.length_a   1.000
_cell.length_b   1.000
_cell.length_c   1.000
_cell.angle_alpha   90.00
_cell.angle_beta   90.00
_cell.angle_gamma   90.00
#
_symmetry.space_group_name_H-M   'P 1'
#
loop_
_entity.id
_entity.type
_entity.pdbx_description
1 polymer ?
#
loop_
_entity_poly.entity_id
_entity_poly.type
_entity_poly.pdbx_seq_one_letter_code
_entity_poly.pdbx_strand_id
1 'polypeptide(L)'
;GVRAAAIEFLFQSVNPIVIEEAERQIREEAFPNRTDIPKDMITVHVRWGDKFKEMELATVEEYVNATIQLLTDEEKSGAKPVHIYLATIDQFAIEAFEKHAKPNWIIHRSGPTNSKNDNFVLSKSFLDNGRSGLQCLASLLISMESNRFVLTRLSNWSRLIDELRKTVLDYRCGNCTQMIDLRPGEV
;
A
#
# COMPACT_ATOMS: atom_id res chain seq x y z
N GLY A 1 18.29 2.92 -13.87
CA GLY A 1 18.25 3.70 -15.12
C GLY A 1 17.04 3.33 -15.96
N VAL A 2 17.16 2.32 -16.82
CA VAL A 2 16.10 1.94 -17.79
C VAL A 2 14.76 1.60 -17.13
N ARG A 3 14.77 0.80 -16.05
CA ARG A 3 13.54 0.42 -15.33
C ARG A 3 12.79 1.63 -14.76
N ALA A 4 13.52 2.57 -14.15
CA ALA A 4 12.95 3.80 -13.61
C ALA A 4 12.28 4.65 -14.70
N ALA A 5 12.95 4.86 -15.84
CA ALA A 5 12.39 5.60 -16.97
C ALA A 5 11.16 4.90 -17.58
N ALA A 6 11.15 3.56 -17.62
CA ALA A 6 10.00 2.80 -18.09
C ALA A 6 8.80 2.95 -17.14
N ILE A 7 9.01 2.88 -15.82
CA ILE A 7 7.95 3.13 -14.83
C ILE A 7 7.42 4.55 -14.94
N GLU A 8 8.30 5.55 -15.04
CA GLU A 8 7.90 6.93 -15.26
C GLU A 8 7.05 7.06 -16.54
N PHE A 9 7.50 6.49 -17.67
CA PHE A 9 6.74 6.52 -18.92
C PHE A 9 5.38 5.84 -18.83
N LEU A 10 5.27 4.71 -18.12
CA LEU A 10 4.01 3.98 -17.94
C LEU A 10 3.02 4.72 -17.04
N PHE A 11 3.51 5.48 -16.06
CA PHE A 11 2.69 6.15 -15.04
C PHE A 11 2.63 7.68 -15.17
N GLN A 12 3.31 8.27 -16.16
CA GLN A 12 3.19 9.71 -16.45
C GLN A 12 1.78 10.10 -16.90
N SER A 13 1.03 9.15 -17.48
CA SER A 13 -0.33 9.34 -17.99
C SER A 13 -1.15 8.09 -17.67
N VAL A 14 -1.56 8.00 -16.40
CA VAL A 14 -2.42 6.92 -15.93
C VAL A 14 -3.76 6.95 -16.66
N ASN A 15 -4.23 5.80 -17.12
CA ASN A 15 -5.50 5.68 -17.83
C ASN A 15 -6.66 6.22 -16.96
N PRO A 16 -7.57 7.07 -17.50
CA PRO A 16 -8.68 7.64 -16.73
C PRO A 16 -9.53 6.61 -15.98
N ILE A 17 -9.69 5.39 -16.51
CA ILE A 17 -10.46 4.32 -15.85
C ILE A 17 -9.82 3.91 -14.52
N VAL A 18 -8.48 3.92 -14.42
CA VAL A 18 -7.77 3.62 -13.17
C VAL A 18 -7.94 4.76 -12.17
N ILE A 19 -7.93 6.01 -12.64
CA ILE A 19 -8.18 7.19 -11.81
C ILE A 19 -9.60 7.15 -11.25
N GLU A 20 -10.60 6.89 -12.09
CA GLU A 20 -12.00 6.77 -11.69
C GLU A 20 -12.21 5.66 -10.65
N GLU A 21 -11.58 4.50 -10.84
CA GLU A 21 -11.64 3.42 -9.86
C GLU A 21 -10.93 3.78 -8.55
N ALA A 22 -9.80 4.51 -8.59
CA ALA A 22 -9.13 4.99 -7.38
C ALA A 22 -10.00 5.98 -6.62
N GLU A 23 -10.62 6.94 -7.32
CA GLU A 23 -11.55 7.88 -6.71
C GLU A 23 -12.77 7.17 -6.11
N ARG A 24 -13.30 6.14 -6.79
CA ARG A 24 -14.38 5.30 -6.26
C ARG A 24 -13.95 4.63 -4.95
N GLN A 25 -12.79 3.96 -4.95
CA GLN A 25 -12.24 3.31 -3.75
C GLN A 25 -11.97 4.31 -2.61
N ILE A 26 -11.49 5.52 -2.91
CA ILE A 26 -11.30 6.58 -1.92
C ILE A 26 -12.64 6.93 -1.26
N ARG A 27 -13.67 7.22 -2.06
CA ARG A 27 -14.98 7.68 -1.56
C ARG A 27 -15.77 6.59 -0.83
N GLU A 28 -15.71 5.35 -1.33
CA GLU A 28 -16.60 4.28 -0.88
C GLU A 28 -15.96 3.34 0.14
N GLU A 29 -14.63 3.18 0.12
CA GLU A 29 -13.94 2.14 0.89
C GLU A 29 -12.90 2.70 1.86
N ALA A 30 -11.89 3.42 1.35
CA ALA A 30 -10.74 3.83 2.15
C ALA A 30 -11.06 5.01 3.07
N PHE A 31 -11.81 6.00 2.58
CA PHE A 31 -12.11 7.24 3.32
C PHE A 31 -13.60 7.60 3.28
N PRO A 32 -14.49 6.68 3.71
CA PRO A 32 -15.92 6.95 3.69
C PRO A 32 -16.21 8.18 4.55
N ASN A 33 -16.99 9.10 3.99
CA ASN A 33 -17.40 10.37 4.62
C ASN A 33 -16.29 11.41 4.82
N ARG A 34 -15.12 11.26 4.17
CA ARG A 34 -14.09 12.32 4.15
C ARG A 34 -14.07 13.05 2.82
N THR A 35 -13.74 14.34 2.90
CA THR A 35 -13.52 15.20 1.73
C THR A 35 -12.05 15.33 1.35
N ASP A 36 -11.14 14.85 2.21
CA ASP A 36 -9.69 14.93 2.00
C ASP A 36 -8.94 13.63 2.38
N ILE A 37 -7.83 13.39 1.68
CA ILE A 37 -6.87 12.34 1.99
C ILE A 37 -5.79 12.93 2.90
N PRO A 38 -5.47 12.31 4.05
CA PRO A 38 -4.41 12.79 4.94
C PRO A 38 -3.06 12.87 4.22
N LYS A 39 -2.47 14.06 4.18
CA LYS A 39 -1.18 14.31 3.48
C LYS A 39 0.02 13.59 4.09
N ASP A 40 -0.11 13.20 5.35
CA ASP A 40 0.90 12.48 6.11
C ASP A 40 0.52 11.00 6.31
N MET A 41 -0.21 10.41 5.37
CA MET A 41 -0.54 8.99 5.45
C MET A 41 0.69 8.09 5.35
N ILE A 42 0.65 6.97 6.09
CA ILE A 42 1.63 5.89 5.98
C ILE A 42 1.01 4.73 5.19
N THR A 43 1.60 4.37 4.05
CA THR A 43 1.24 3.12 3.38
C THR A 43 1.99 1.95 4.00
N VAL A 44 1.25 0.93 4.42
CA VAL A 44 1.80 -0.34 4.89
C VAL A 44 1.36 -1.43 3.91
N HIS A 45 2.31 -1.96 3.13
CA HIS A 45 2.02 -3.05 2.20
C HIS A 45 2.40 -4.41 2.80
N VAL A 46 1.40 -5.16 3.25
CA VAL A 46 1.59 -6.48 3.86
C VAL A 46 1.42 -7.56 2.79
N ARG A 47 2.55 -8.08 2.30
CA ARG A 47 2.56 -9.21 1.37
C ARG A 47 2.55 -10.54 2.13
N TRP A 48 1.38 -10.94 2.57
CA TRP A 48 1.10 -12.31 3.01
C TRP A 48 0.40 -13.10 1.88
N GLY A 49 -0.26 -14.20 2.21
CA GLY A 49 -0.84 -15.14 1.24
C GLY A 49 0.14 -16.21 0.80
N ASP A 50 0.07 -16.61 -0.46
CA ASP A 50 0.84 -17.70 -1.09
C ASP A 50 2.38 -17.54 -1.02
N LYS A 51 2.86 -16.32 -0.73
CA LYS A 51 4.28 -15.96 -0.65
C LYS A 51 5.08 -16.65 0.45
N PHE A 52 4.44 -17.28 1.45
CA PHE A 52 5.17 -18.09 2.45
C PHE A 52 6.00 -19.23 1.82
N LYS A 53 5.65 -19.65 0.59
CA LYS A 53 6.39 -20.68 -0.16
C LYS A 53 7.67 -20.15 -0.80
N GLU A 54 7.81 -18.83 -0.94
CA GLU A 54 8.90 -18.19 -1.68
C GLU A 54 9.86 -17.40 -0.78
N MET A 55 9.42 -16.98 0.41
CA MET A 55 10.22 -16.18 1.32
C MET A 55 9.76 -16.30 2.78
N GLU A 56 10.66 -15.97 3.70
CA GLU A 56 10.28 -15.69 5.09
C GLU A 56 9.39 -14.44 5.14
N LEU A 57 8.16 -14.60 5.63
CA LEU A 57 7.22 -13.50 5.77
C LEU A 57 7.62 -12.64 6.98
N ALA A 58 7.60 -11.32 6.79
CA ALA A 58 7.67 -10.41 7.93
C ALA A 58 6.41 -10.56 8.79
N THR A 59 6.58 -10.60 10.11
CA THR A 59 5.47 -10.72 11.05
C THR A 59 4.70 -9.40 11.13
N VAL A 60 3.47 -9.44 11.62
CA VAL A 60 2.68 -8.21 11.82
C VAL A 60 3.34 -7.29 12.84
N GLU A 61 3.99 -7.84 13.88
CA GLU A 61 4.74 -7.04 14.84
C GLU A 61 5.88 -6.27 14.17
N GLU A 62 6.56 -6.84 13.18
CA GLU A 62 7.58 -6.12 12.41
C GLU A 62 6.98 -4.95 11.62
N TYR A 63 5.84 -5.14 10.96
CA TYR A 63 5.13 -4.05 10.26
C TYR A 63 4.68 -2.95 11.22
N VAL A 64 4.13 -3.31 12.39
CA VAL A 64 3.67 -2.36 13.41
C VAL A 64 4.87 -1.59 13.99
N ASN A 65 5.96 -2.28 14.33
CA ASN A 65 7.15 -1.65 14.88
C ASN A 65 7.84 -0.72 13.87
N ALA A 66 7.88 -1.10 12.59
CA ALA A 66 8.37 -0.21 11.53
C ALA A 66 7.45 1.02 11.35
N THR A 67 6.13 0.82 11.41
CA THR A 67 5.17 1.94 11.34
C THR A 67 5.42 2.94 12.48
N ILE A 68 5.65 2.45 13.70
CA ILE A 68 5.98 3.29 14.88
C ILE A 68 7.26 4.11 14.67
N GLN A 69 8.27 3.54 14.00
CA GLN A 69 9.53 4.24 13.72
C GLN A 69 9.34 5.44 12.77
N LEU A 70 8.35 5.39 11.89
CA LEU A 70 8.02 6.48 10.95
C LEU A 70 7.13 7.58 11.56
N LEU A 71 6.65 7.41 12.80
CA LEU A 71 5.79 8.40 13.45
C LEU A 71 6.56 9.65 13.86
N THR A 72 5.91 10.79 13.68
CA THR A 72 6.30 12.08 14.26
C THR A 72 6.06 12.08 15.78
N ASP A 73 6.60 13.08 16.48
CA ASP A 73 6.44 13.20 17.94
C ASP A 73 4.98 13.48 18.34
N GLU A 74 4.23 14.22 17.51
CA GLU A 74 2.79 14.47 17.71
C GLU A 74 1.96 13.19 17.59
N GLU A 75 2.30 12.33 16.63
CA GLU A 75 1.65 11.02 16.44
C GLU A 75 2.00 10.03 17.57
N LYS A 76 3.26 10.02 18.02
CA LYS A 76 3.71 9.18 19.14
C LYS A 76 3.07 9.56 20.47
N SER A 77 2.92 10.87 20.71
CA SER A 77 2.25 11.40 21.90
C SER A 77 0.72 11.30 21.86
N GLY A 78 0.15 11.00 20.68
CA GLY A 78 -1.29 10.93 20.46
C GLY A 78 -1.96 12.29 20.28
N ALA A 79 -1.19 13.37 20.17
CA ALA A 79 -1.71 14.71 19.85
C ALA A 79 -2.28 14.78 18.42
N LYS A 80 -1.82 13.89 17.53
CA LYS A 80 -2.30 13.75 16.16
C LYS A 80 -2.69 12.28 15.87
N PRO A 81 -3.81 12.02 15.16
CA PRO A 81 -4.13 10.67 14.71
C PRO A 81 -3.11 10.18 13.68
N VAL A 82 -2.89 8.86 13.67
CA VAL A 82 -2.02 8.21 12.67
C VAL A 82 -2.89 7.62 11.58
N HIS A 83 -2.72 8.11 10.35
CA HIS A 83 -3.44 7.58 9.19
C HIS A 83 -2.61 6.51 8.48
N ILE A 84 -3.13 5.29 8.40
CA ILE A 84 -2.45 4.16 7.76
C ILE A 84 -3.31 3.66 6.61
N TYR A 85 -2.75 3.60 5.41
CA TYR A 85 -3.33 2.84 4.31
C TYR A 85 -2.73 1.45 4.28
N LEU A 86 -3.53 0.45 4.64
CA LEU A 86 -3.13 -0.95 4.67
C LEU A 86 -3.37 -1.59 3.30
N ALA A 87 -2.33 -1.63 2.48
CA ALA A 87 -2.35 -2.27 1.18
C ALA A 87 -2.12 -3.78 1.33
N THR A 88 -3.20 -4.57 1.29
CA THR A 88 -3.12 -6.03 1.23
C THR A 88 -4.44 -6.61 0.74
N ILE A 89 -4.36 -7.81 0.18
CA ILE A 89 -5.53 -8.62 -0.23
C ILE A 89 -5.77 -9.80 0.73
N ASP A 90 -4.89 -9.97 1.73
CA ASP A 90 -4.94 -11.08 2.68
C ASP A 90 -5.76 -10.68 3.91
N GLN A 91 -6.92 -11.33 4.07
CA GLN A 91 -7.83 -11.05 5.19
C GLN A 91 -7.20 -11.36 6.56
N PHE A 92 -6.31 -12.36 6.67
CA PHE A 92 -5.61 -12.65 7.92
C PHE A 92 -4.57 -11.59 8.24
N ALA A 93 -3.90 -11.04 7.23
CA ALA A 93 -3.00 -9.90 7.41
C ALA A 93 -3.74 -8.68 7.94
N ILE A 94 -4.94 -8.41 7.41
CA ILE A 94 -5.78 -7.30 7.87
C ILE A 94 -6.18 -7.50 9.33
N GLU A 95 -6.78 -8.65 9.66
CA GLU A 95 -7.23 -8.95 11.01
C GLU A 95 -6.07 -8.91 12.02
N ALA A 96 -4.90 -9.43 11.64
CA ALA A 96 -3.74 -9.40 12.49
C ALA A 96 -3.20 -7.98 12.68
N PHE A 97 -3.12 -7.16 11.62
CA PHE A 97 -2.65 -5.78 11.72
C PHE A 97 -3.60 -4.92 12.56
N GLU A 98 -4.91 -4.99 12.30
CA GLU A 98 -5.94 -4.27 13.07
C GLU A 98 -5.89 -4.66 14.56
N LYS A 99 -5.68 -5.94 14.87
CA LYS A 99 -5.53 -6.42 16.26
C LYS A 99 -4.32 -5.82 16.98
N HIS A 100 -3.24 -5.49 16.26
CA HIS A 100 -2.03 -4.90 16.84
C HIS A 100 -1.95 -3.37 16.71
N ALA A 101 -2.91 -2.76 16.01
CA ALA A 101 -2.99 -1.32 15.83
C ALA A 101 -3.14 -0.59 17.18
N LYS A 102 -2.59 0.64 17.25
CA LYS A 102 -2.71 1.47 18.46
C LYS A 102 -4.03 2.23 18.46
N PRO A 103 -4.55 2.65 19.63
CA PRO A 103 -5.87 3.29 19.73
C PRO A 103 -6.03 4.58 18.89
N ASN A 104 -4.96 5.33 18.63
CA ASN A 104 -4.98 6.55 17.82
C ASN A 104 -4.73 6.30 16.32
N TRP A 105 -4.66 5.03 15.89
CA TRP A 105 -4.46 4.67 14.49
C TRP A 105 -5.80 4.57 13.78
N ILE A 106 -5.89 5.20 12.61
CA ILE A 106 -7.04 5.13 11.72
C ILE A 106 -6.59 4.34 10.50
N ILE A 107 -7.10 3.11 10.40
CA ILE A 107 -6.73 2.17 9.34
C ILE A 107 -7.70 2.33 8.16
N HIS A 108 -7.13 2.63 7.00
CA HIS A 108 -7.78 2.75 5.71
C HIS A 108 -7.40 1.55 4.84
N ARG A 109 -8.35 1.02 4.08
CA ARG A 109 -8.10 -0.08 3.14
C ARG A 109 -9.08 -0.01 1.97
N SER A 110 -8.65 -0.49 0.82
CA SER A 110 -9.51 -0.65 -0.36
C SER A 110 -8.91 -1.71 -1.28
N GLY A 111 -9.63 -2.04 -2.35
CA GLY A 111 -9.15 -2.94 -3.40
C GLY A 111 -9.88 -4.27 -3.42
N PRO A 112 -9.35 -5.28 -4.14
CA PRO A 112 -10.06 -6.53 -4.28
C PRO A 112 -10.10 -7.28 -2.94
N THR A 113 -11.31 -7.58 -2.48
CA THR A 113 -11.49 -8.47 -1.33
C THR A 113 -11.47 -9.91 -1.82
N ASN A 114 -10.55 -10.71 -1.28
CA ASN A 114 -10.64 -12.15 -1.43
C ASN A 114 -11.61 -12.70 -0.39
N SER A 115 -12.61 -13.43 -0.84
CA SER A 115 -13.37 -14.30 0.05
C SER A 115 -12.39 -15.35 0.62
N LYS A 116 -12.65 -15.87 1.82
CA LYS A 116 -11.74 -16.72 2.61
C LYS A 116 -11.19 -17.99 1.90
N ASN A 117 -11.64 -18.29 0.68
CA ASN A 117 -11.27 -19.48 -0.10
C ASN A 117 -10.53 -19.21 -1.43
N ASP A 118 -10.33 -17.95 -1.85
CA ASP A 118 -9.73 -17.66 -3.16
C ASP A 118 -8.20 -17.56 -3.09
N ASN A 119 -7.54 -18.71 -3.14
CA ASN A 119 -6.07 -18.81 -3.11
C ASN A 119 -5.36 -18.44 -4.42
N PHE A 120 -6.05 -17.91 -5.45
CA PHE A 120 -5.42 -17.65 -6.75
C PHE A 120 -5.91 -16.37 -7.44
N VAL A 121 -5.12 -15.31 -7.32
CA VAL A 121 -5.38 -13.99 -7.96
C VAL A 121 -5.23 -14.07 -9.49
N LEU A 122 -4.32 -14.93 -10.00
CA LEU A 122 -4.05 -15.08 -11.43
C LEU A 122 -5.25 -15.62 -12.23
N SER A 123 -6.07 -16.50 -11.65
CA SER A 123 -7.30 -16.97 -12.30
C SER A 123 -8.45 -15.98 -12.14
N LYS A 124 -8.46 -15.21 -11.04
CA LYS A 124 -9.54 -14.26 -10.72
C LYS A 124 -9.60 -13.10 -11.70
N SER A 125 -8.46 -12.54 -12.12
CA SER A 125 -8.44 -11.44 -13.10
C SER A 125 -8.97 -11.85 -14.48
N PHE A 126 -8.80 -13.11 -14.87
CA PHE A 126 -9.39 -13.61 -16.12
C PHE A 126 -10.91 -13.83 -15.96
N LEU A 127 -11.32 -14.38 -14.82
CA LEU A 127 -12.73 -14.68 -14.53
C LEU A 127 -13.59 -13.43 -14.27
N ASP A 128 -12.99 -12.32 -13.84
CA ASP A 128 -13.69 -11.07 -13.56
C ASP A 128 -13.50 -9.99 -14.63
N ASN A 129 -13.05 -10.36 -15.83
CA ASN A 129 -12.77 -9.46 -16.95
C ASN A 129 -11.79 -8.32 -16.59
N GLY A 130 -10.79 -8.62 -15.75
CA GLY A 130 -9.72 -7.70 -15.38
C GLY A 130 -10.07 -6.75 -14.23
N ARG A 131 -11.24 -6.89 -13.61
CA ARG A 131 -11.70 -6.01 -12.53
C ARG A 131 -10.76 -6.03 -11.33
N SER A 132 -10.29 -7.19 -10.88
CA SER A 132 -9.31 -7.28 -9.78
C SER A 132 -8.00 -6.58 -10.11
N GLY A 133 -7.56 -6.67 -11.37
CA GLY A 133 -6.37 -5.97 -11.85
C GLY A 133 -6.54 -4.45 -11.81
N LEU A 134 -7.68 -3.96 -12.29
CA LEU A 134 -8.06 -2.55 -12.21
C LEU A 134 -8.12 -2.06 -10.75
N GLN A 135 -8.73 -2.85 -9.86
CA GLN A 135 -8.81 -2.54 -8.43
C GLN A 135 -7.44 -2.46 -7.77
N CYS A 136 -6.52 -3.39 -8.07
CA CYS A 136 -5.15 -3.34 -7.58
C CYS A 136 -4.41 -2.08 -8.07
N LEU A 137 -4.55 -1.71 -9.35
CA LEU A 137 -3.94 -0.50 -9.89
C LEU A 137 -4.49 0.76 -9.23
N ALA A 138 -5.79 0.81 -8.94
CA ALA A 138 -6.40 1.90 -8.18
C ALA A 138 -5.86 1.97 -6.75
N SER A 139 -5.75 0.84 -6.04
CA SER A 139 -5.15 0.79 -4.70
C SER A 139 -3.66 1.19 -4.71
N LEU A 140 -2.94 0.94 -5.82
CA LEU A 140 -1.58 1.44 -6.02
C LEU A 140 -1.54 2.97 -6.08
N LEU A 141 -2.47 3.61 -6.80
CA LEU A 141 -2.55 5.08 -6.82
C LEU A 141 -2.82 5.64 -5.43
N ILE A 142 -3.75 5.04 -4.67
CA ILE A 142 -4.05 5.48 -3.29
C ILE A 142 -2.82 5.33 -2.39
N SER A 143 -2.04 4.25 -2.58
CA SER A 143 -0.76 4.07 -1.87
C SER A 143 0.21 5.23 -2.14
N MET A 144 0.20 5.79 -3.36
CA MET A 144 1.06 6.90 -3.75
C MET A 144 0.64 8.27 -3.18
N GLU A 145 -0.54 8.37 -2.56
CA GLU A 145 -0.93 9.56 -1.78
C GLU A 145 -0.19 9.65 -0.44
N SER A 146 0.51 8.59 -0.03
CA SER A 146 1.34 8.57 1.18
C SER A 146 2.72 9.18 0.96
N ASN A 147 3.32 9.70 2.03
CA ASN A 147 4.71 10.13 2.04
C ASN A 147 5.63 9.21 2.88
N ARG A 148 5.06 8.21 3.56
CA ARG A 148 5.76 7.27 4.43
C ARG A 148 5.35 5.85 4.08
N PHE A 149 6.30 4.93 4.03
CA PHE A 149 6.07 3.58 3.50
C PHE A 149 6.70 2.50 4.38
N VAL A 150 5.95 1.43 4.66
CA VAL A 150 6.47 0.19 5.23
C VAL A 150 6.13 -0.95 4.28
N LEU A 151 7.15 -1.65 3.78
CA LEU A 151 6.99 -2.69 2.77
C LEU A 151 8.09 -3.75 2.84
N THR A 152 8.00 -4.74 1.94
CA THR A 152 9.00 -5.80 1.77
C THR A 152 9.42 -5.91 0.30
N ARG A 153 10.63 -5.48 -0.07
CA ARG A 153 11.07 -5.47 -1.50
C ARG A 153 11.28 -6.86 -2.12
N LEU A 154 11.18 -7.94 -1.35
CA LEU A 154 11.03 -9.29 -1.92
C LEU A 154 9.68 -9.51 -2.65
N SER A 155 8.68 -8.64 -2.44
CA SER A 155 7.44 -8.63 -3.22
C SER A 155 7.57 -7.76 -4.47
N ASN A 156 7.19 -8.29 -5.64
CA ASN A 156 7.12 -7.53 -6.89
C ASN A 156 6.28 -6.26 -6.74
N TRP A 157 5.18 -6.36 -6.01
CA TRP A 157 4.28 -5.23 -5.78
C TRP A 157 4.93 -4.15 -4.91
N SER A 158 5.61 -4.54 -3.82
CA SER A 158 6.39 -3.60 -3.00
C SER A 158 7.51 -2.93 -3.80
N ARG A 159 8.17 -3.66 -4.72
CA ARG A 159 9.19 -3.07 -5.60
C ARG A 159 8.58 -2.02 -6.53
N LEU A 160 7.40 -2.29 -7.08
CA LEU A 160 6.68 -1.33 -7.90
C LEU A 160 6.31 -0.06 -7.10
N ILE A 161 5.82 -0.22 -5.86
CA ILE A 161 5.57 0.89 -4.93
C ILE A 161 6.84 1.71 -4.69
N ASP A 162 7.97 1.07 -4.35
CA ASP A 162 9.24 1.77 -4.09
C ASP A 162 9.77 2.49 -5.34
N GLU A 163 9.59 1.90 -6.53
CA GLU A 163 9.97 2.54 -7.79
C GLU A 163 9.14 3.78 -8.08
N LEU A 164 7.81 3.69 -8.00
CA LEU A 164 6.92 4.83 -8.20
C LEU A 164 7.19 5.93 -7.17
N ARG A 165 7.42 5.57 -5.91
CA ARG A 165 7.82 6.50 -4.87
C ARG A 165 9.09 7.27 -5.27
N LYS A 166 10.15 6.56 -5.68
CA LYS A 166 11.43 7.18 -6.06
C LYS A 166 11.35 8.01 -7.34
N THR A 167 10.65 7.53 -8.36
CA THR A 167 10.67 8.14 -9.70
C THR A 167 9.59 9.19 -9.89
N VAL A 168 8.47 9.10 -9.17
CA VAL A 168 7.35 10.03 -9.30
C VAL A 168 7.25 10.94 -8.09
N LEU A 169 7.13 10.39 -6.88
CA LEU A 169 6.87 11.19 -5.68
C LEU A 169 8.10 12.00 -5.27
N ASP A 170 9.21 11.31 -5.01
CA ASP A 170 10.47 11.94 -4.59
C ASP A 170 10.96 12.95 -5.62
N TYR A 171 10.80 12.66 -6.92
CA TYR A 171 11.14 13.62 -7.97
C TYR A 171 10.29 14.90 -7.90
N ARG A 172 8.98 14.78 -7.66
CA ARG A 172 8.05 15.93 -7.59
C ARG A 172 8.24 16.77 -6.32
N CYS A 173 8.55 16.14 -5.19
CA CYS A 173 8.62 16.83 -3.90
C CYS A 173 10.05 17.04 -3.35
N GLY A 174 11.08 16.58 -4.07
CA GLY A 174 12.48 16.73 -3.66
C GLY A 174 12.93 15.75 -2.57
N ASN A 175 12.76 14.45 -2.79
CA ASN A 175 13.09 13.37 -1.84
C ASN A 175 12.35 13.48 -0.50
N CYS A 176 11.07 13.84 -0.53
CA CYS A 176 10.28 14.05 0.69
C CYS A 176 9.75 12.77 1.34
N THR A 177 9.89 11.61 0.70
CA THR A 177 9.29 10.37 1.22
C THR A 177 10.27 9.59 2.09
N GLN A 178 9.72 8.79 3.02
CA GLN A 178 10.47 7.88 3.88
C GLN A 178 9.99 6.46 3.70
N MET A 179 10.90 5.48 3.79
CA MET A 179 10.54 4.07 3.67
C MET A 179 11.34 3.20 4.65
N ILE A 180 10.67 2.25 5.29
CA ILE A 180 11.30 1.11 5.96
C ILE A 180 10.99 -0.15 5.15
N ASP A 181 12.05 -0.82 4.71
CA ASP A 181 11.97 -2.10 4.02
C ASP A 181 12.33 -3.23 4.98
N LEU A 182 11.33 -4.03 5.33
CA LEU A 182 11.49 -5.12 6.30
C LEU A 182 12.28 -6.30 5.74
N ARG A 183 12.30 -6.47 4.42
CA ARG A 183 12.99 -7.57 3.75
C ARG A 183 13.60 -7.06 2.45
N PRO A 184 14.81 -6.47 2.51
CA PRO A 184 15.52 -6.04 1.32
C PRO A 184 15.83 -7.24 0.45
N GLY A 185 15.29 -7.22 -0.78
CA GLY A 185 15.72 -8.15 -1.82
C GLY A 185 17.11 -7.80 -2.35
N GLU A 186 17.66 -8.70 -3.17
CA GLU A 186 18.89 -8.40 -3.92
C GLU A 186 18.67 -7.16 -4.81
N VAL A 187 19.66 -6.26 -4.79
CA VAL A 187 19.65 -4.94 -5.43
C VAL A 187 19.95 -5.06 -6.92
#